data_AF-A0A2G1BVV0-F1
#
_entry.id   AF-A0A2G1BVV0-F1
#
_cell.length_a   1.000
_cell.length_b   1.000
_cell.length_c   1.000
_cell.angle_alpha   90.00
_cell.angle_beta   90.00
_cell.angle_gamma   90.00
#
_symmetry.space_group_name_H-M   'P 1'
#
loop_
_entity.id
_entity.type
_entity.pdbx_description
1 polymer ?
#
loop_
_entity_poly.entity_id
_entity_poly.type
_entity_poly.pdbx_seq_one_letter_code
_entity_poly.pdbx_strand_id
1 'polypeptide(L)' 'MTLTQKQATIAFGILMAFFMALAMSFIMVLINVGMVPSFFILWMKSFLIGFLVAVPTSMIAAPVSKKLLKKLTYNG' A
#
# COMPACT_ATOMS: atom_id res chain seq x y z
N MET A 1 -16.21 -18.47 -16.85
CA MET A 1 -16.65 -17.74 -15.65
C MET A 1 -16.39 -16.26 -15.88
N THR A 2 -17.43 -15.50 -16.21
CA THR A 2 -17.35 -14.04 -16.38
C THR A 2 -17.26 -13.40 -14.99
N LEU A 3 -16.10 -12.83 -14.65
CA LEU A 3 -15.87 -12.12 -13.40
C LEU A 3 -16.90 -11.00 -13.26
N THR A 4 -17.68 -10.99 -12.18
CA THR A 4 -18.66 -9.93 -11.94
C THR A 4 -17.92 -8.60 -11.75
N GLN A 5 -18.43 -7.50 -12.30
CA GLN A 5 -17.76 -6.18 -12.33
C GLN A 5 -17.23 -5.72 -10.95
N LYS A 6 -17.97 -6.00 -9.86
CA LYS A 6 -17.50 -5.73 -8.49
C LYS A 6 -16.26 -6.55 -8.09
N GLN A 7 -16.22 -7.83 -8.44
CA GLN A 7 -15.08 -8.70 -8.16
C GLN A 7 -13.85 -8.29 -8.99
N ALA A 8 -14.06 -7.89 -10.25
CA ALA A 8 -12.99 -7.37 -11.08
C ALA A 8 -12.39 -6.08 -10.51
N THR A 9 -13.21 -5.13 -10.06
CA THR A 9 -12.72 -3.87 -9.45
C THR A 9 -11.99 -4.12 -8.14
N ILE A 10 -12.50 -5.02 -7.29
CA ILE A 10 -11.85 -5.38 -6.03
C ILE A 10 -10.52 -6.10 -6.32
N ALA A 11 -10.52 -7.09 -7.22
CA ALA A 11 -9.33 -7.82 -7.61
C ALA A 11 -8.28 -6.89 -8.23
N PHE A 12 -8.69 -5.94 -9.09
CA PHE A 12 -7.79 -4.96 -9.68
C PHE A 12 -7.17 -4.04 -8.63
N GLY A 13 -7.97 -3.55 -7.67
CA GLY A 13 -7.48 -2.75 -6.55
C GLY A 13 -6.50 -3.51 -5.66
N ILE A 14 -6.79 -4.77 -5.35
CA ILE A 14 -5.89 -5.64 -4.58
C ILE A 14 -4.60 -5.91 -5.35
N LEU A 15 -4.68 -6.23 -6.65
CA LEU A 15 -3.51 -6.48 -7.49
C LEU A 15 -2.62 -5.24 -7.58
N MET A 16 -3.22 -4.07 -7.80
CA MET A 16 -2.51 -2.79 -7.85
C MET A 16 -1.81 -2.48 -6.52
N ALA A 17 -2.52 -2.60 -5.39
CA ALA A 17 -1.93 -2.39 -4.07
C ALA A 17 -0.80 -3.39 -3.78
N PHE A 18 -0.97 -4.64 -4.19
CA PHE A 18 0.04 -5.68 -4.07
C PHE A 18 1.30 -5.34 -4.87
N PHE A 19 1.17 -5.02 -6.16
CA PHE A 19 2.30 -4.66 -7.00
C PHE A 19 3.01 -3.39 -6.53
N MET A 20 2.25 -2.37 -6.12
CA MET A 20 2.82 -1.14 -5.53
C MET A 20 3.63 -1.44 -4.27
N ALA A 21 3.06 -2.20 -3.32
CA ALA A 21 3.74 -2.52 -2.06
C ALA A 21 4.96 -3.42 -2.29
N LEU A 22 4.86 -4.40 -3.20
CA LEU A 22 5.94 -5.28 -3.59
C LEU A 22 7.12 -4.48 -4.20
N ALA A 23 6.83 -3.65 -5.19
CA ALA A 23 7.85 -2.86 -5.89
C ALA A 23 8.48 -1.80 -4.98
N MET A 24 7.67 -1.02 -4.25
CA MET A 24 8.19 0.03 -3.37
C MET A 24 9.03 -0.54 -2.24
N SER A 25 8.59 -1.62 -1.59
CA SER A 25 9.38 -2.24 -0.52
C SER A 25 10.70 -2.83 -1.05
N PHE A 26 10.69 -3.42 -2.25
CA PHE A 26 11.88 -4.01 -2.87
C PHE A 26 12.92 -2.94 -3.20
N ILE A 27 12.50 -1.86 -3.88
CA ILE A 27 13.38 -0.75 -4.24
C ILE A 27 13.90 -0.04 -2.99
N MET A 28 13.06 0.20 -1.98
CA MET A 28 13.50 0.85 -0.74
C MET A 28 14.59 0.05 -0.03
N VAL A 29 14.46 -1.27 0.06
CA VAL A 29 15.48 -2.12 0.69
C VAL A 29 16.73 -2.20 -0.17
N LEU A 30 16.58 -2.21 -1.50
CA LEU A 30 17.71 -2.20 -2.43
C LEU A 30 18.54 -0.91 -2.30
N ILE A 31 17.88 0.24 -2.19
CA ILE A 31 18.55 1.53 -2.05
C ILE A 31 19.19 1.70 -0.66
N ASN A 32 18.48 1.31 0.42
CA ASN A 32 18.96 1.57 1.79
C ASN A 32 19.99 0.54 2.28
N VAL A 33 19.91 -0.70 1.82
CA VAL A 33 20.73 -1.82 2.35
C VAL A 33 21.67 -2.39 1.28
N GLY A 34 21.31 -2.29 0.00
CA GLY A 34 22.04 -2.94 -1.08
C GLY A 34 21.78 -4.45 -1.17
N MET A 35 22.39 -5.09 -2.17
CA MET A 35 22.29 -6.55 -2.36
C MET A 35 23.19 -7.29 -1.36
N VAL A 36 22.66 -7.54 -0.16
CA VAL A 36 23.28 -8.40 0.86
C VAL A 36 22.70 -9.82 0.77
N PRO A 37 23.40 -10.87 1.26
CA PRO A 37 22.88 -12.24 1.25
C PRO A 37 21.53 -12.38 1.99
N SER A 38 21.30 -11.53 3.00
CA SER A 38 20.07 -11.46 3.78
C SER A 38 18.98 -10.59 3.17
N PHE A 39 19.18 -10.06 1.96
CA PHE A 39 18.33 -9.06 1.33
C PHE A 39 16.87 -9.51 1.28
N PHE A 40 16.61 -10.74 0.82
CA PHE A 40 15.25 -11.26 0.69
C PHE A 40 14.53 -11.35 2.03
N ILE A 41 15.23 -11.78 3.08
CA ILE A 41 14.68 -11.88 4.45
C ILE A 41 14.36 -10.48 4.98
N LEU A 42 15.27 -9.52 4.80
CA LEU A 42 15.09 -8.15 5.26
C LEU A 42 13.95 -7.44 4.52
N TRP A 43 13.84 -7.70 3.22
CA TRP A 43 12.76 -7.22 2.38
C TRP A 43 11.41 -7.77 2.83
N MET A 44 11.29 -9.09 3.00
CA MET A 44 10.04 -9.72 3.41
C MET A 44 9.60 -9.25 4.81
N LYS A 45 10.56 -9.08 5.74
CA LYS A 45 10.30 -8.52 7.08
C LYS A 45 9.84 -7.07 7.01
N SER A 46 10.48 -6.23 6.19
CA SER A 46 10.12 -4.82 6.00
C SER A 46 8.75 -4.68 5.34
N PHE A 47 8.46 -5.51 4.34
CA PHE A 47 7.15 -5.59 3.68
C PHE A 47 6.05 -5.96 4.68
N LEU A 48 6.25 -7.01 5.50
CA LEU A 48 5.26 -7.44 6.48
C LEU A 48 4.96 -6.36 7.52
N ILE A 49 6.02 -5.75 8.09
CA ILE A 49 5.88 -4.69 9.08
C ILE A 49 5.19 -3.47 8.45
N GLY A 50 5.62 -3.07 7.26
CA GLY A 50 5.03 -1.96 6.52
C GLY A 50 3.55 -2.19 6.21
N PHE A 51 3.19 -3.40 5.77
CA PHE A 51 1.79 -3.77 5.52
C PHE A 51 0.95 -3.73 6.81
N LEU A 52 1.48 -4.30 7.90
CA LEU A 52 0.79 -4.36 9.19
C LEU A 52 0.58 -2.97 9.82
N VAL A 53 1.49 -2.02 9.56
CA VAL A 53 1.34 -0.61 9.96
C VAL A 53 0.44 0.16 9.00
N ALA A 54 0.48 -0.13 7.70
CA ALA A 54 -0.31 0.55 6.68
C ALA A 54 -1.82 0.31 6.86
N VAL A 55 -2.24 -0.89 7.27
CA VAL A 55 -3.65 -1.22 7.53
C VAL A 55 -4.29 -0.27 8.57
N PRO A 56 -3.84 -0.19 9.84
CA PRO A 56 -4.41 0.71 10.82
C PRO A 56 -4.22 2.18 10.44
N THR A 57 -3.08 2.52 9.82
CA THR A 57 -2.84 3.88 9.33
C THR A 57 -3.86 4.28 8.27
N SER A 58 -4.22 3.39 7.34
CA SER A 58 -5.22 3.66 6.30
C SER A 58 -6.64 3.86 6.87
N MET A 59 -6.99 3.12 7.93
CA MET A 59 -8.28 3.27 8.61
C MET A 59 -8.44 4.66 9.26
N ILE A 60 -7.34 5.24 9.74
CA ILE A 60 -7.32 6.59 10.32
C ILE A 60 -7.12 7.66 9.24
N ALA A 61 -6.25 7.42 8.27
CA ALA A 61 -5.95 8.35 7.18
C ALA A 61 -7.19 8.59 6.30
N ALA A 62 -8.00 7.57 6.02
CA ALA A 62 -9.21 7.71 5.19
C ALA A 62 -10.21 8.77 5.74
N PRO A 63 -10.68 8.72 7.00
CA PRO A 63 -11.55 9.74 7.56
C PRO A 63 -10.86 11.09 7.73
N VAL A 64 -9.55 11.12 8.03
CA VAL A 64 -8.79 12.38 8.13
C VAL A 64 -8.71 13.08 6.77
N SER A 65 -8.35 12.36 5.71
CA SER A 65 -8.31 12.86 4.34
C SER A 65 -9.69 13.35 3.88
N LYS A 66 -10.77 12.62 4.20
CA LYS A 66 -12.14 13.07 3.94
C LYS A 66 -12.49 14.37 4.66
N LYS A 67 -12.09 14.51 5.94
CA LYS A 67 -12.30 15.75 6.72
C LYS A 67 -11.52 16.93 6.14
N LEU A 68 -10.27 16.72 5.73
CA LEU A 68 -9.44 17.73 5.07
C LEU A 68 -10.02 18.19 3.75
N LEU A 69 -10.37 17.24 2.87
CA LEU A 69 -11.00 17.54 1.59
C LEU A 69 -12.32 18.29 1.78
N LYS A 70 -13.16 17.89 2.75
CA LYS A 70 -14.40 18.61 3.05
C LYS A 70 -14.15 20.06 3.47
N LYS A 71 -13.10 20.34 4.26
CA LYS A 71 -12.73 21.71 4.64
C LYS A 71 -12.23 22.52 3.45
N LEU A 72 -11.51 21.90 2.52
CA LEU A 72 -10.99 22.57 1.32
C LEU A 72 -12.09 22.83 0.29
N THR A 73 -13.02 21.91 0.10
CA THR A 73 -14.13 22.04 -0.87
C THR A 73 -15.28 22.92 -0.36
N TYR A 74 -15.47 23.08 0.96
CA TYR A 74 -16.52 23.96 1.51
C TYR A 74 -16.18 25.46 1.45
N ASN A 75 -14.97 25.83 1.03
CA ASN A 75 -14.57 27.22 0.74
C ASN A 75 -14.70 27.57 -0.76
N GLY A 76 -15.56 26.87 -1.50
CA GLY A 76 -15.90 27.15 -2.90
C GLY A 76 -17.41 27.28 -3.09
#